data_AF-A0A949BJX3-F1
#
_entry.id   AF-A0A949BJX3-F1
#
_cell.length_a   1.000
_cell.length_b   1.000
_cell.length_c   1.000
_cell.angle_alpha   90.00
_cell.angle_beta   90.00
_cell.angle_gamma   90.00
#
_symmetry.space_group_name_H-M   'P 1'
#
loop_
_entity.id
_entity.type
_entity.pdbx_description
1 polymer ?
#
loop_
_entity_poly.entity_id
_entity_poly.type
_entity_poly.pdbx_seq_one_letter_code
_entity_poly.pdbx_strand_id
1 'polypeptide(L)'
;MDRNKGRRVSKMKRIILMVLISLIILILFSNAVWDSGRYIVWTKYSLRSNRFKIEKFKEIKNKYPYSLTELKAKINDELDGKIYKEYISSKKGQLAEAERLDGEGGWYYNPATGELKINLLEPVKKYYPFYFGECRNEIPSNW
;
A
#
# COMPACT_ATOMS: atom_id res chain seq x y z
N MET A 1 -22.47 42.54 -38.06
CA MET A 1 -22.19 41.31 -37.28
C MET A 1 -21.40 41.72 -36.04
N ASP A 2 -21.98 41.55 -34.85
CA ASP A 2 -21.50 42.19 -33.62
C ASP A 2 -20.24 41.50 -33.03
N ARG A 3 -19.08 42.16 -33.15
CA ARG A 3 -17.78 41.68 -32.63
C ARG A 3 -17.82 41.41 -31.12
N ASN A 4 -18.74 42.04 -30.39
CA ASN A 4 -18.86 41.89 -28.94
C ASN A 4 -19.48 40.54 -28.55
N LYS A 5 -20.38 39.99 -29.39
CA LYS A 5 -21.01 38.68 -29.19
C LYS A 5 -19.98 37.54 -29.28
N GLY A 6 -19.10 37.57 -30.27
CA GLY A 6 -18.02 36.58 -30.43
C GLY A 6 -17.04 36.57 -29.25
N ARG A 7 -16.68 37.75 -28.73
CA ARG A 7 -15.77 37.88 -27.57
C ARG A 7 -16.40 37.33 -26.28
N ARG A 8 -17.70 37.54 -26.05
CA ARG A 8 -18.42 36.98 -24.89
C ARG A 8 -18.51 35.46 -24.94
N VAL A 9 -18.82 34.88 -26.09
CA VAL A 9 -18.87 33.42 -26.26
C VAL A 9 -17.50 32.78 -26.03
N SER A 10 -16.42 33.39 -26.52
CA SER A 10 -15.05 32.91 -26.26
C SER A 10 -14.68 32.94 -24.77
N LYS A 11 -15.07 33.98 -24.03
CA LYS A 11 -14.87 34.06 -22.57
C LYS A 11 -15.65 32.99 -21.82
N MET A 12 -16.92 32.79 -22.14
CA MET A 12 -17.75 31.75 -21.50
C MET A 12 -17.17 30.34 -21.74
N LYS A 13 -16.72 30.05 -22.97
CA LYS A 13 -16.05 28.77 -23.27
C LYS A 13 -14.80 28.55 -22.41
N ARG A 14 -13.98 29.59 -22.19
CA ARG A 14 -12.80 29.50 -21.30
C ARG A 14 -13.18 29.26 -19.84
N ILE A 15 -14.22 29.94 -19.35
CA ILE A 15 -14.71 29.75 -17.97
C ILE A 15 -15.21 28.33 -17.78
N ILE A 16 -16.05 27.84 -18.69
CA ILE A 16 -16.57 26.46 -18.65
C ILE A 16 -15.41 25.45 -18.66
N LEU A 17 -14.41 25.66 -19.53
CA LEU A 17 -13.23 24.80 -19.58
C LEU A 17 -12.45 24.80 -18.26
N MET A 18 -12.23 25.97 -17.64
CA MET A 18 -11.54 26.05 -16.34
C MET A 18 -12.30 25.32 -15.23
N VAL A 19 -13.63 25.48 -15.17
CA VAL A 19 -14.48 24.78 -14.20
C VAL A 19 -14.40 23.27 -14.39
N LEU A 20 -14.46 22.79 -15.63
CA LEU A 20 -14.32 21.36 -15.93
C LEU A 20 -12.95 20.81 -15.52
N ILE A 21 -11.87 21.54 -15.79
CA ILE A 21 -10.52 21.16 -15.36
C ILE A 21 -10.44 21.08 -13.83
N SER A 22 -10.98 22.07 -13.12
CA SER A 22 -11.00 22.07 -11.65
C SER A 22 -11.78 20.88 -11.08
N LEU A 23 -12.92 20.53 -11.68
CA LEU A 23 -13.71 19.36 -11.26
C LEU A 23 -12.95 18.06 -11.49
N ILE A 24 -12.28 17.90 -12.64
CA ILE A 24 -11.45 16.71 -12.93
C ILE A 24 -10.32 16.60 -11.90
N ILE A 25 -9.63 17.69 -11.59
CA ILE A 25 -8.56 17.70 -10.58
C ILE A 25 -9.10 17.27 -9.20
N LEU A 26 -10.26 17.77 -8.79
CA LEU A 26 -10.89 17.42 -7.51
C LEU A 26 -11.24 15.93 -7.42
N ILE A 27 -11.77 15.35 -8.50
CA ILE A 27 -12.12 13.92 -8.57
C ILE A 27 -10.83 13.08 -8.49
N LEU A 28 -9.82 13.42 -9.27
CA LEU A 28 -8.52 12.70 -9.27
C LEU A 28 -7.86 12.77 -7.89
N PHE A 29 -7.87 13.93 -7.24
CA PHE A 29 -7.31 14.10 -5.90
C PHE A 29 -8.06 13.28 -4.86
N SER A 30 -9.40 13.30 -4.88
CA SER A 30 -10.24 12.51 -3.97
C SER A 30 -9.95 11.01 -4.09
N ASN A 31 -9.84 10.51 -5.31
CA ASN A 31 -9.51 9.10 -5.57
C ASN A 31 -8.11 8.75 -5.04
N ALA A 32 -7.10 9.61 -5.27
CA ALA A 32 -5.75 9.38 -4.77
C ALA A 32 -5.69 9.32 -3.23
N VAL A 33 -6.40 10.22 -2.53
CA VAL A 33 -6.46 10.22 -1.06
C VAL A 33 -7.11 8.93 -0.55
N TRP A 34 -8.23 8.52 -1.15
CA TRP A 34 -8.95 7.31 -0.74
C TRP A 34 -8.15 6.03 -0.98
N ASP A 35 -7.49 5.90 -2.13
CA ASP A 35 -6.65 4.76 -2.48
C ASP A 35 -5.46 4.60 -1.52
N SER A 36 -4.82 5.72 -1.17
CA SER A 36 -3.71 5.75 -0.22
C SER A 36 -4.11 5.15 1.13
N GLY A 37 -5.26 5.56 1.66
CA GLY A 37 -5.78 5.05 2.93
C GLY A 37 -6.06 3.56 2.89
N ARG A 38 -6.69 3.08 1.80
CA ARG A 38 -6.98 1.65 1.61
C ARG A 38 -5.71 0.82 1.60
N TYR A 39 -4.67 1.22 0.87
CA TYR A 39 -3.42 0.43 0.80
C TYR A 39 -2.71 0.32 2.14
N ILE A 40 -2.74 1.37 2.96
CA ILE A 40 -2.15 1.34 4.30
C ILE A 40 -2.93 0.38 5.21
N VAL A 41 -4.25 0.47 5.22
CA VAL A 41 -5.11 -0.44 6.00
C VAL A 41 -4.91 -1.89 5.58
N TRP A 42 -4.92 -2.16 4.27
CA TRP A 42 -4.70 -3.51 3.73
C TRP A 42 -3.32 -4.05 4.08
N THR A 43 -2.28 -3.20 4.07
CA THR A 43 -0.93 -3.64 4.45
C THR A 43 -0.84 -3.99 5.93
N LYS A 44 -1.41 -3.17 6.83
CA LYS A 44 -1.44 -3.49 8.28
C LYS A 44 -2.22 -4.78 8.56
N TYR A 45 -3.35 -4.96 7.88
CA TYR A 45 -4.12 -6.21 7.95
C TYR A 45 -3.28 -7.41 7.47
N SER A 46 -2.60 -7.26 6.33
CA SER A 46 -1.75 -8.30 5.75
C SER A 46 -0.60 -8.68 6.68
N LEU A 47 0.06 -7.68 7.27
CA LEU A 47 1.15 -7.87 8.23
C LEU A 47 0.66 -8.66 9.46
N ARG A 48 -0.47 -8.26 10.06
CA ARG A 48 -1.05 -8.95 11.22
C ARG A 48 -1.46 -10.38 10.89
N SER A 49 -2.11 -10.60 9.75
CA SER A 49 -2.54 -11.94 9.32
C SER A 49 -1.35 -12.85 9.06
N ASN A 50 -0.33 -12.36 8.36
CA ASN A 50 0.86 -13.14 8.05
C ASN A 50 1.67 -13.46 9.32
N ARG A 51 1.82 -12.53 10.28
CA ARG A 51 2.44 -12.80 11.59
C ARG A 51 1.71 -13.91 12.35
N PHE A 52 0.38 -13.84 12.41
CA PHE A 52 -0.42 -14.89 13.04
C PHE A 52 -0.18 -16.27 12.40
N LYS A 53 -0.09 -16.32 11.07
CA LYS A 53 0.19 -17.55 10.33
C LYS A 53 1.59 -18.09 10.59
N ILE A 54 2.60 -17.24 10.70
CA ILE A 54 3.97 -17.62 11.07
C ILE A 54 3.98 -18.27 12.46
N GLU A 55 3.31 -17.68 13.44
CA GLU A 55 3.20 -18.25 14.79
C GLU A 55 2.44 -19.58 14.79
N LYS A 56 1.33 -19.69 14.06
CA LYS A 56 0.61 -20.97 13.92
C LYS A 56 1.46 -22.05 13.27
N PHE A 57 2.23 -21.70 12.24
CA PHE A 57 3.18 -22.63 11.63
C PHE A 57 4.23 -23.11 12.64
N LYS A 58 4.75 -22.19 13.47
CA LYS A 58 5.70 -22.50 14.55
C LYS A 58 5.10 -23.47 15.56
N GLU A 59 3.87 -23.23 16.01
CA GLU A 59 3.17 -24.13 16.94
C GLU A 59 3.04 -25.55 16.38
N ILE A 60 2.71 -25.69 15.08
CA ILE A 60 2.44 -27.00 14.45
C ILE A 60 3.75 -27.75 14.12
N LYS A 61 4.75 -27.04 13.58
CA LYS A 61 5.98 -27.66 13.07
C LYS A 61 7.16 -27.56 14.04
N ASN A 62 6.96 -26.91 15.20
CA ASN A 62 7.98 -26.60 16.20
C ASN A 62 9.21 -25.85 15.64
N LYS A 63 9.02 -25.08 14.57
CA LYS A 63 10.03 -24.24 13.91
C LYS A 63 9.37 -23.14 13.09
N TYR A 64 10.04 -22.01 12.89
CA TYR A 64 9.59 -20.99 11.94
C TYR A 64 9.75 -21.47 10.49
N PRO A 65 8.92 -20.99 9.54
CA PRO A 65 9.13 -21.27 8.13
C PRO A 65 10.45 -20.62 7.67
N TYR A 66 11.12 -21.23 6.69
CA TYR A 66 12.32 -20.68 6.08
C TYR A 66 12.03 -19.48 5.18
N SER A 67 10.80 -19.39 4.63
CA SER A 67 10.34 -18.28 3.79
C SER A 67 8.82 -18.12 3.84
N LEU A 68 8.31 -16.96 3.40
CA LEU A 68 6.88 -16.77 3.19
C LEU A 68 6.32 -17.68 2.08
N THR A 69 7.18 -18.14 1.17
CA THR A 69 6.82 -19.09 0.11
C THR A 69 6.59 -20.50 0.67
N GLU A 70 7.46 -20.97 1.57
CA GLU A 70 7.22 -22.23 2.31
C GLU A 70 5.93 -22.13 3.10
N LEU A 71 5.76 -21.01 3.83
CA LEU A 71 4.57 -20.76 4.61
C LEU A 71 3.32 -20.85 3.72
N LYS A 72 3.31 -20.20 2.54
CA LYS A 72 2.20 -20.27 1.58
C LYS A 72 1.94 -21.70 1.09
N ALA A 73 2.99 -22.46 0.76
CA ALA A 73 2.84 -23.82 0.26
C ALA A 73 2.24 -24.77 1.29
N LYS A 74 2.54 -24.56 2.57
CA LYS A 74 2.09 -25.41 3.68
C LYS A 74 0.76 -24.99 4.31
N ILE A 75 0.41 -23.70 4.22
CA ILE A 75 -0.87 -23.18 4.72
C ILE A 75 -2.04 -23.75 3.90
N ASN A 76 -1.92 -23.92 2.59
CA ASN A 76 -3.03 -24.39 1.74
C ASN A 76 -3.71 -25.70 2.21
N ASP A 77 -3.02 -26.51 3.02
CA ASP A 77 -3.55 -27.78 3.53
C ASP A 77 -4.15 -27.68 4.95
N GLU A 78 -3.78 -26.68 5.76
CA GLU A 78 -4.08 -26.65 7.22
C GLU A 78 -4.64 -25.31 7.75
N LEU A 79 -4.42 -24.19 7.06
CA LEU A 79 -4.79 -22.83 7.48
C LEU A 79 -5.38 -22.09 6.27
N ASP A 80 -6.23 -21.07 6.44
CA ASP A 80 -6.75 -20.32 5.27
C ASP A 80 -5.59 -19.80 4.37
N GLY A 81 -5.48 -20.41 3.18
CA GLY A 81 -4.34 -20.54 2.24
C GLY A 81 -3.60 -19.27 1.81
N LYS A 82 -4.15 -18.09 2.08
CA LYS A 82 -3.65 -16.86 1.46
C LYS A 82 -2.58 -16.18 2.30
N ILE A 83 -1.34 -16.15 1.82
CA ILE A 83 -0.39 -15.11 2.24
C ILE A 83 -0.76 -13.80 1.56
N TYR A 84 -0.95 -12.78 2.37
CA TYR A 84 -1.34 -11.46 1.88
C TYR A 84 -0.13 -10.66 1.45
N LYS A 85 -0.34 -9.82 0.43
CA LYS A 85 0.69 -9.00 -0.21
C LYS A 85 0.87 -7.68 0.54
N GLU A 86 1.99 -7.04 0.29
CA GLU A 86 2.27 -5.68 0.74
C GLU A 86 1.78 -4.69 -0.34
N TYR A 87 1.16 -3.56 0.06
CA TYR A 87 0.46 -2.64 -0.86
C TYR A 87 0.99 -1.20 -0.85
N ILE A 88 1.88 -0.86 0.07
CA ILE A 88 2.38 0.51 0.26
C ILE A 88 3.71 0.82 -0.44
N SER A 89 4.51 -0.17 -0.81
CA SER A 89 5.79 0.07 -1.48
C SER A 89 5.67 0.27 -2.98
N SER A 90 6.81 0.37 -3.68
CA SER A 90 6.88 0.27 -5.15
C SER A 90 6.64 -1.16 -5.65
N LYS A 91 6.87 -2.18 -4.82
CA LYS A 91 6.68 -3.61 -5.10
C LYS A 91 5.23 -4.07 -4.83
N LYS A 92 4.25 -3.16 -5.02
CA LYS A 92 2.84 -3.39 -4.68
C LYS A 92 2.34 -4.72 -5.21
N GLY A 93 1.67 -5.47 -4.36
CA GLY A 93 1.02 -6.70 -4.77
C GLY A 93 2.00 -7.85 -5.06
N GLN A 94 3.25 -7.77 -4.62
CA GLN A 94 4.22 -8.87 -4.70
C GLN A 94 4.43 -9.52 -3.31
N LEU A 95 4.85 -10.78 -3.33
CA LEU A 95 5.29 -11.53 -2.13
C LEU A 95 6.82 -11.47 -1.99
N ALA A 96 7.46 -10.46 -2.56
CA ALA A 96 8.91 -10.31 -2.48
C ALA A 96 9.32 -10.23 -1.00
N GLU A 97 10.13 -11.19 -0.57
CA GLU A 97 10.77 -11.16 0.74
C GLU A 97 12.22 -10.71 0.57
N ALA A 98 12.67 -9.86 1.46
CA ALA A 98 14.04 -9.43 1.59
C ALA A 98 14.64 -10.02 2.86
N GLU A 99 15.86 -10.51 2.76
CA GLU A 99 16.63 -11.00 3.91
C GLU A 99 17.22 -9.84 4.75
N ARG A 100 17.20 -8.62 4.21
CA ARG A 100 17.74 -7.41 4.84
C ARG A 100 16.73 -6.28 4.76
N LEU A 101 16.77 -5.40 5.75
CA LEU A 101 16.06 -4.12 5.70
C LEU A 101 16.86 -3.14 4.85
N ASP A 102 16.42 -2.91 3.61
CA ASP A 102 17.08 -2.05 2.61
C ASP A 102 16.19 -0.90 2.12
N GLY A 103 14.90 -0.90 2.48
CA GLY A 103 13.96 0.15 2.13
C GLY A 103 13.37 0.05 0.71
N GLU A 104 13.63 -1.02 -0.04
CA GLU A 104 13.11 -1.18 -1.40
C GLU A 104 11.63 -1.60 -1.48
N GLY A 105 11.02 -1.92 -0.33
CA GLY A 105 9.65 -2.40 -0.26
C GLY A 105 9.50 -3.92 -0.22
N GLY A 106 8.25 -4.37 -0.16
CA GLY A 106 7.91 -5.77 0.09
C GLY A 106 8.03 -6.15 1.57
N TRP A 107 8.15 -7.44 1.82
CA TRP A 107 8.29 -8.00 3.15
C TRP A 107 9.77 -8.14 3.52
N TYR A 108 10.13 -7.84 4.76
CA TYR A 108 11.35 -8.36 5.37
C TYR A 108 10.97 -9.54 6.24
N TYR A 109 11.67 -10.66 6.10
CA TYR A 109 11.41 -11.85 6.90
C TYR A 109 12.70 -12.45 7.45
N ASN A 110 12.73 -12.69 8.77
CA ASN A 110 13.82 -13.38 9.43
C ASN A 110 13.37 -14.79 9.86
N PRO A 111 13.88 -15.86 9.22
CA PRO A 111 13.47 -17.23 9.55
C PRO A 111 14.01 -17.73 10.90
N ALA A 112 15.07 -17.13 11.44
CA ALA A 112 15.61 -17.52 12.74
C ALA A 112 14.70 -17.06 13.89
N THR A 113 14.04 -15.91 13.74
CA THR A 113 13.20 -15.30 14.78
C THR A 113 11.71 -15.30 14.45
N GLY A 114 11.34 -15.59 13.20
CA GLY A 114 9.97 -15.43 12.70
C GLY A 114 9.55 -13.97 12.47
N GLU A 115 10.47 -13.02 12.60
CA GLU A 115 10.15 -11.61 12.49
C GLU A 115 9.74 -11.24 11.06
N LEU A 116 8.52 -10.72 10.92
CA LEU A 116 8.00 -10.17 9.67
C LEU A 116 7.81 -8.65 9.82
N LYS A 117 8.39 -7.89 8.90
CA LYS A 117 8.25 -6.42 8.81
C LYS A 117 7.95 -5.99 7.39
N ILE A 118 7.52 -4.75 7.24
CA ILE A 118 7.49 -4.10 5.93
C ILE A 118 8.88 -3.52 5.68
N ASN A 119 9.47 -3.81 4.52
CA ASN A 119 10.82 -3.35 4.18
C ASN A 119 10.81 -1.91 3.64
N LEU A 120 10.30 -0.99 4.45
CA LEU A 120 10.27 0.44 4.17
C LEU A 120 10.80 1.19 5.38
N LEU A 121 11.86 1.98 5.16
CA LEU A 121 12.65 2.61 6.24
C LEU A 121 12.37 4.10 6.41
N GLU A 122 11.36 4.60 5.70
CA GLU A 122 11.00 6.01 5.74
C GLU A 122 9.53 6.19 6.11
N PRO A 123 9.13 7.38 6.59
CA PRO A 123 7.74 7.62 6.95
C PRO A 123 6.78 7.42 5.78
N VAL A 124 5.57 6.94 6.06
CA VAL A 124 4.51 6.70 5.03
C VAL A 124 4.34 7.85 4.04
N LYS A 125 4.39 9.10 4.53
CA LYS A 125 4.27 10.30 3.68
C LYS A 125 5.26 10.37 2.51
N LYS A 126 6.40 9.66 2.57
CA LYS A 126 7.33 9.59 1.44
C LYS A 126 6.78 8.75 0.30
N TYR A 127 6.10 7.65 0.61
CA TYR A 127 5.52 6.74 -0.37
C TYR A 127 4.11 7.16 -0.79
N TYR A 128 3.37 7.82 0.11
CA TYR A 128 2.02 8.37 -0.12
C TYR A 128 1.95 9.82 0.35
N PRO A 129 2.41 10.79 -0.46
CA PRO A 129 2.43 12.21 -0.06
C PRO A 129 1.03 12.78 0.22
N PHE A 130 0.00 12.24 -0.43
CA PHE A 130 -1.40 12.61 -0.26
C PHE A 130 -2.15 11.81 0.81
N TYR A 131 -1.46 10.96 1.56
CA TYR A 131 -2.04 10.32 2.73
C TYR A 131 -1.99 11.26 3.94
N PHE A 132 -3.13 11.45 4.59
CA PHE A 132 -3.31 12.33 5.74
C PHE A 132 -3.83 11.61 7.00
N GLY A 133 -3.77 10.28 7.06
CA GLY A 133 -4.20 9.50 8.23
C GLY A 133 -3.15 9.40 9.33
N GLU A 134 -3.50 8.70 10.42
CA GLU A 134 -2.72 8.65 11.67
C GLU A 134 -1.28 8.13 11.47
N CYS A 135 -1.09 7.10 10.65
CA CYS A 135 0.22 6.48 10.44
C CYS A 135 1.14 7.26 9.50
N ARG A 136 0.79 8.49 9.09
CA ARG A 136 1.49 9.26 8.06
C ARG A 136 2.98 9.50 8.37
N ASN A 137 3.29 9.70 9.64
CA ASN A 137 4.66 9.96 10.11
C ASN A 137 5.34 8.70 10.66
N GLU A 138 4.66 7.56 10.68
CA GLU A 138 5.23 6.30 11.14
C GLU A 138 6.10 5.66 10.05
N ILE A 139 7.13 4.95 10.47
CA ILE A 139 7.98 4.14 9.60
C ILE A 139 7.35 2.73 9.54
N PRO A 140 6.96 2.22 8.35
CA PRO A 140 6.24 0.95 8.25
C PRO A 140 6.97 -0.28 8.80
N SER A 141 8.31 -0.27 8.84
CA SER A 141 9.09 -1.34 9.46
C SER A 141 8.83 -1.52 10.97
N ASN A 142 8.22 -0.52 11.62
CA ASN A 142 7.95 -0.51 13.06
C ASN A 142 6.49 -0.90 13.41
N TRP A 143 5.67 -1.24 12.42
CA TRP A 143 4.29 -1.68 12.61
C TRP A 143 4.17 -3.10 13.15
#